data_AF-A0A832AWA7-F1
#
_entry.id   AF-A0A832AWA7-F1
#
_cell.length_a   1.000
_cell.length_b   1.000
_cell.length_c   1.000
_cell.angle_alpha   90.00
_cell.angle_beta   90.00
_cell.angle_gamma   90.00
#
_symmetry.space_group_name_H-M   'P 1'
#
loop_
_entity.id
_entity.type
_entity.pdbx_description
1 polymer ?
#
loop_
_entity_poly.entity_id
_entity_poly.type
_entity_poly.pdbx_seq_one_letter_code
_entity_poly.pdbx_strand_id
1 'polypeptide(L)' 'MRLLTGIQSSGDLHIGNYFGSIKPMIEAQDKNEIFAFIANYHAMTTVNDGQRLATLTMQAATDFLALGM' A
#
# COMPACT_ATOMS: atom_id res chain seq x y z
N MET A 1 15.97 0.24 12.47
CA MET A 1 14.88 1.04 13.10
C MET A 1 13.55 0.37 12.79
N ARG A 2 12.45 0.76 13.47
CA ARG A 2 11.09 0.30 13.11
C ARG A 2 10.41 1.38 12.29
N LEU A 3 9.85 1.00 11.14
CA LEU A 3 9.15 1.90 10.24
C LEU A 3 7.71 1.40 10.08
N LEU A 4 6.74 2.30 10.22
CA LEU A 4 5.32 2.01 10.04
C LEU A 4 4.80 2.81 8.84
N THR A 5 4.15 2.14 7.90
CA THR A 5 3.57 2.76 6.70
C THR A 5 2.12 2.32 6.48
N GLY A 6 1.27 3.29 6.15
CA GLY A 6 -0.13 3.05 5.82
C GLY A 6 -0.33 3.21 4.31
N ILE A 7 -0.86 2.17 3.67
CA ILE A 7 -1.11 2.12 2.23
C ILE A 7 -2.59 2.35 1.98
N GLN A 8 -2.95 3.45 1.33
CA GLN A 8 -4.33 3.71 0.98
C GLN A 8 -4.75 2.88 -0.24
N SER A 9 -5.87 2.16 -0.13
CA SER A 9 -6.50 1.42 -1.23
C SER A 9 -7.34 2.37 -2.11
N SER A 10 -6.70 3.32 -2.78
CA SER A 10 -7.38 4.41 -3.52
C SER A 10 -7.48 4.23 -5.03
N GLY A 11 -7.01 3.11 -5.59
CA GLY A 11 -7.11 2.84 -7.02
C GLY A 11 -5.90 2.05 -7.55
N ASP A 12 -5.74 2.08 -8.86
CA ASP A 12 -4.63 1.41 -9.54
C ASP A 12 -3.31 2.13 -9.24
N LEU A 13 -2.26 1.36 -8.91
CA LEU A 13 -0.92 1.89 -8.79
C LEU A 13 -0.41 2.37 -10.15
N HIS A 14 0.26 3.51 -10.16
CA HIS A 14 0.96 4.03 -11.32
C HIS A 14 2.46 4.15 -11.07
N ILE A 15 3.23 4.34 -12.14
CA ILE A 15 4.70 4.38 -12.11
C ILE A 15 5.26 5.43 -11.13
N GLY A 16 4.55 6.55 -10.96
CA GLY A 16 4.86 7.56 -9.95
C GLY A 16 4.83 7.05 -8.51
N ASN A 17 3.89 6.16 -8.14
CA ASN A 17 3.88 5.54 -6.82
C ASN A 17 5.11 4.65 -6.64
N TYR A 18 5.44 3.88 -7.67
CA TYR A 18 6.58 2.97 -7.62
C TYR A 18 7.88 3.69 -7.31
N PHE A 19 8.23 4.70 -8.10
CA PHE A 19 9.48 5.44 -7.90
C PHE A 19 9.42 6.41 -6.71
N GLY A 20 8.24 6.93 -6.38
CA GLY A 20 8.08 7.94 -5.32
C GLY A 20 8.08 7.36 -3.91
N SER A 21 7.46 6.20 -3.70
CA SER A 21 7.28 5.63 -2.35
C SER A 21 7.59 4.13 -2.25
N ILE A 22 7.18 3.32 -3.23
CA ILE A 22 7.25 1.85 -3.10
C ILE A 22 8.68 1.34 -3.19
N LYS A 23 9.45 1.73 -4.21
CA LYS A 23 10.84 1.29 -4.39
C LYS A 23 11.72 1.69 -3.19
N PRO A 24 11.70 2.95 -2.71
CA PRO A 24 12.45 3.33 -1.51
C PRO A 24 12.06 2.52 -0.27
N MET A 25 10.77 2.20 -0.12
CA MET A 25 10.28 1.39 1.00
C MET A 25 10.79 -0.06 0.92
N ILE A 26 10.78 -0.66 -0.27
CA ILE A 26 11.32 -2.01 -0.51
C ILE A 26 12.82 -2.06 -0.19
N GLU A 27 13.59 -1.08 -0.68
CA GLU A 27 15.04 -0.98 -0.41
C GLU A 27 15.34 -0.73 1.09
N ALA A 28 14.41 -0.11 1.82
CA ALA A 28 14.57 0.14 3.24
C ALA A 28 14.43 -1.12 4.12
N GLN A 29 13.85 -2.21 3.58
CA GLN A 29 13.66 -3.50 4.28
C GLN A 29 14.99 -4.12 4.70
N ASP A 30 16.06 -3.93 3.91
CA ASP A 30 17.39 -4.48 4.22
C ASP A 30 17.99 -3.94 5.52
N LYS A 31 17.51 -2.78 5.99
CA LYS A 31 18.07 -2.05 7.13
C LYS A 31 17.07 -1.80 8.26
N ASN A 32 15.78 -2.05 8.02
CA ASN A 32 14.71 -1.70 8.94
C ASN A 32 13.65 -2.79 9.03
N GLU A 33 13.05 -2.93 10.20
CA GLU A 33 11.84 -3.71 10.39
C GLU A 33 10.66 -2.86 9.91
N ILE A 34 10.01 -3.30 8.83
CA ILE A 34 8.92 -2.58 8.16
C ILE A 34 7.59 -3.19 8.60
N PHE A 35 6.69 -2.34 9.08
CA PHE A 35 5.28 -2.65 9.33
C PHE A 35 4.43 -1.91 8.30
N ALA A 36 3.73 -2.65 7.46
CA ALA A 36 2.82 -2.09 6.47
C ALA A 36 1.39 -2.57 6.74
N PHE A 37 0.42 -1.69 6.53
CA PHE A 37 -0.99 -2.04 6.60
C PHE A 37 -1.79 -1.29 5.55
N ILE A 38 -2.93 -1.87 5.15
CA ILE A 38 -3.86 -1.23 4.23
C ILE A 38 -4.82 -0.35 5.03
N ALA A 39 -4.78 0.95 4.77
CA ALA A 39 -5.53 1.98 5.49
C ALA A 39 -6.99 2.09 5.00
N ASN A 40 -7.76 1.00 5.12
CA ASN A 40 -9.14 0.93 4.64
C ASN A 40 -10.06 2.00 5.23
N TYR A 41 -9.90 2.34 6.51
CA TYR A 41 -10.70 3.43 7.12
C TYR A 41 -10.39 4.81 6.52
N HIS A 42 -9.15 5.05 6.10
CA HIS A 42 -8.83 6.28 5.38
C HIS A 42 -9.45 6.26 3.97
N ALA A 43 -9.43 5.11 3.29
CA ALA A 43 -10.08 4.95 1.99
C ALA A 43 -11.60 5.13 2.06
N MET A 44 -12.27 4.74 3.16
CA MET A 44 -13.70 4.95 3.37
C MET A 44 -14.14 6.42 3.40
N THR A 45 -13.20 7.37 3.51
CA THR A 45 -13.54 8.80 3.38
C THR A 45 -13.89 9.21 1.94
N THR A 46 -13.48 8.40 0.96
CA THR A 46 -13.73 8.65 -0.48
C THR A 46 -14.39 7.48 -1.20
N VAL A 47 -14.25 6.25 -0.69
CA VAL A 47 -14.83 5.02 -1.25
C VAL A 47 -16.01 4.58 -0.40
N ASN A 48 -17.23 4.79 -0.91
CA ASN A 48 -18.47 4.46 -0.21
C ASN A 48 -19.07 3.09 -0.59
N ASP A 49 -18.48 2.40 -1.57
CA ASP A 49 -18.89 1.05 -1.99
C ASP A 49 -18.00 0.00 -1.31
N GLY A 50 -18.62 -0.83 -0.47
CA GLY A 50 -17.93 -1.87 0.29
C GLY A 50 -17.35 -2.99 -0.57
N GLN A 51 -18.00 -3.36 -1.67
CA GLN A 51 -17.49 -4.38 -2.59
C GLN A 51 -16.31 -3.83 -3.38
N ARG A 52 -16.38 -2.57 -3.81
CA ARG A 52 -15.24 -1.88 -4.42
C ARG A 52 -14.08 -1.77 -3.45
N LEU A 53 -14.32 -1.40 -2.19
CA LEU A 53 -13.29 -1.31 -1.17
C LEU A 53 -12.58 -2.65 -0.97
N ALA A 54 -13.33 -3.76 -0.83
CA ALA A 54 -12.76 -5.08 -0.67
C ALA A 54 -11.85 -5.48 -1.84
N THR A 55 -12.28 -5.20 -3.08
CA THR A 55 -11.45 -5.42 -4.28
C THR A 55 -10.17 -4.59 -4.24
N LEU A 56 -10.28 -3.29 -3.92
CA LEU A 56 -9.13 -2.39 -3.85
C LEU A 56 -8.15 -2.79 -2.72
N THR A 57 -8.66 -3.28 -1.59
CA THR A 57 -7.82 -3.82 -0.51
C THR A 57 -6.99 -5.00 -1.01
N MET A 58 -7.63 -5.98 -1.64
CA MET A 58 -6.91 -7.17 -2.15
C MET A 58 -5.94 -6.82 -3.27
N GLN A 59 -6.32 -5.89 -4.15
CA GLN A 59 -5.45 -5.40 -5.21
C GLN A 59 -4.21 -4.73 -4.63
N ALA A 60 -4.37 -3.79 -3.69
CA ALA A 60 -3.23 -3.13 -3.04
C ALA A 60 -2.32 -4.14 -2.33
N ALA A 61 -2.87 -5.11 -1.59
CA ALA A 61 -2.05 -6.16 -0.96
C ALA A 61 -1.22 -6.92 -2.00
N THR A 62 -1.86 -7.36 -3.07
CA THR A 62 -1.23 -8.20 -4.11
C THR A 62 -0.18 -7.42 -4.88
N ASP A 63 -0.45 -6.17 -5.24
CA ASP A 63 0.49 -5.33 -5.97
C ASP A 63 1.78 -5.09 -5.18
N PHE A 64 1.67 -4.77 -3.89
CA PHE A 64 2.85 -4.54 -3.06
C PHE A 64 3.67 -5.81 -2.82
N LEU A 65 3.01 -6.97 -2.63
CA LEU A 65 3.70 -8.27 -2.56
C LEU A 65 4.40 -8.60 -3.88
N ALA A 66 3.74 -8.36 -5.02
CA ALA A 66 4.31 -8.60 -6.35
C ALA A 66 5.54 -7.71 -6.64
N LEU A 67 5.57 -6.51 -6.06
CA LEU A 67 6.68 -5.57 -6.21
C LEU A 67 7.87 -5.87 -5.30
N GLY A 68 7.72 -6.72 -4.28
CA GLY A 68 8.81 -7.17 -3.39
C GLY A 68 8.74 -6.64 -1.96
N MET A 69 7.56 -6.25 -1.48
CA MET A 69 7.28 -6.16 -0.05
C MET A 69 7.29 -7.55 0.60
#